data_AF-A0A858STF7-F1
#
_entry.id   AF-A0A858STF7-F1
#
_cell.length_a   1.000
_cell.length_b   1.000
_cell.length_c   1.000
_cell.angle_alpha   90.00
_cell.angle_beta   90.00
_cell.angle_gamma   90.00
#
_symmetry.space_group_name_H-M   'P 1'
#
loop_
_entity.id
_entity.type
_entity.pdbx_description
1 polymer ?
#
loop_
_entity_poly.entity_id
_entity_poly.type
_entity_poly.pdbx_seq_one_letter_code
_entity_poly.pdbx_strand_id
1 'polypeptide(L)'
;MAHDGDISGVSEALGQAQQDYLDGYLDADDIRALFAVFKTTDRQVIAFISDWLAAEPDAPMPNVARADSLEHSAWLVRGISASRELHEDALRDFAIMVRESGARARAAWEADPDLIPASDAVINQANLTGKTGDPRAVIDHVLGTRPNWGTLRRSLYLTHPGYNGSARMLDDLCEHYAPMLPQDRYDLEFRCKFWGAMSYHAEERSDWLDANVDTSRDPYLDLQRVYVIVYLASRGQATREQIAFARRIMEASGQTDVLKATDYDRFIARSNGFASVKGKVERARARQARELLENDPYHHELLDAASITMVAGPFQADGTQQYVALPEAPDNALLLEYVRRRLLSRPYDPALWSNYADGIRQRGRPEDFLAGDIHYENAAYYSYHDPAVLTQIVNWRIMQWEMVEMDATGQLPPEWSRVIRDTDTDYHVLCPFLRAHRLLRARCETEEHTSSPACNPEDHVVAG
;
A
#
# COMPACT_ATOMS: atom_id res chain seq x y z
N MET A 1 -23.29 11.08 7.42
CA MET A 1 -23.83 10.03 8.32
C MET A 1 -22.75 9.49 9.24
N ALA A 2 -21.78 8.68 8.77
CA ALA A 2 -20.74 8.13 9.65
C ALA A 2 -19.90 9.22 10.35
N HIS A 3 -19.44 10.24 9.62
CA HIS A 3 -18.75 11.41 10.22
C HIS A 3 -19.62 12.20 11.21
N ASP A 4 -20.95 12.13 11.05
CA ASP A 4 -21.90 12.84 11.91
C ASP A 4 -22.29 12.02 13.15
N GLY A 5 -21.80 10.78 13.28
CA GLY A 5 -22.15 9.89 14.38
C GLY A 5 -23.57 9.28 14.29
N ASP A 6 -24.21 9.33 13.12
CA ASP A 6 -25.61 8.90 12.94
C ASP A 6 -25.74 7.37 12.77
N ILE A 7 -25.73 6.65 13.90
CA ILE A 7 -25.83 5.18 13.94
C ILE A 7 -27.13 4.69 13.31
N SER A 8 -28.26 5.30 13.66
CA SER A 8 -29.58 4.89 13.17
C SER A 8 -29.70 5.10 11.66
N GLY A 9 -29.26 6.25 11.14
CA GLY A 9 -29.28 6.54 9.71
C GLY A 9 -28.39 5.60 8.89
N VAL A 10 -27.19 5.26 9.39
CA VAL A 10 -26.31 4.27 8.73
C VAL A 10 -26.95 2.88 8.73
N SER A 11 -27.50 2.44 9.86
CA SER A 11 -28.12 1.11 9.99
C SER A 11 -29.35 0.97 9.11
N GLU A 12 -30.20 1.99 9.06
CA GLU A 12 -31.37 2.02 8.17
C GLU A 12 -30.96 2.01 6.70
N ALA A 13 -29.99 2.85 6.31
CA ALA A 13 -29.52 2.94 4.93
C ALA A 13 -28.90 1.63 4.43
N LEU A 14 -28.07 0.98 5.25
CA LEU A 14 -27.47 -0.31 4.89
C LEU A 14 -28.50 -1.45 4.95
N GLY A 15 -29.46 -1.41 5.90
CA GLY A 15 -30.59 -2.33 5.93
C GLY A 15 -31.44 -2.27 4.67
N GLN A 16 -31.76 -1.06 4.21
CA GLN A 16 -32.46 -0.86 2.96
C GLN A 16 -31.62 -1.33 1.76
N ALA A 17 -30.34 -1.01 1.71
CA ALA A 17 -29.46 -1.45 0.62
C ALA A 17 -29.32 -2.99 0.56
N GLN A 18 -29.29 -3.66 1.72
CA GLN A 18 -29.35 -5.12 1.78
C GLN A 18 -30.68 -5.62 1.22
N GLN A 19 -31.81 -5.06 1.64
CA GLN A 19 -33.11 -5.45 1.10
C GLN A 19 -33.20 -5.22 -0.43
N ASP A 20 -32.70 -4.10 -0.92
CA ASP A 20 -32.64 -3.79 -2.35
C ASP A 20 -31.78 -4.81 -3.12
N TYR A 21 -30.68 -5.27 -2.52
CA TYR A 21 -29.87 -6.36 -3.05
C TYR A 21 -30.63 -7.69 -3.06
N LEU A 22 -31.32 -8.04 -1.97
CA LEU A 22 -32.14 -9.25 -1.87
C LEU A 22 -33.24 -9.29 -2.94
N ASP A 23 -33.83 -8.14 -3.22
CA ASP A 23 -34.91 -7.96 -4.20
C ASP A 23 -34.40 -7.80 -5.64
N GLY A 24 -33.07 -7.68 -5.84
CA GLY A 24 -32.43 -7.57 -7.15
C GLY A 24 -32.44 -6.16 -7.75
N TYR A 25 -32.73 -5.13 -6.97
CA TYR A 25 -32.61 -3.72 -7.38
C TYR A 25 -31.18 -3.20 -7.32
N LEU A 26 -30.34 -3.83 -6.50
CA LEU A 26 -28.94 -3.46 -6.28
C LEU A 26 -28.06 -4.68 -6.56
N ASP A 27 -26.89 -4.49 -7.18
CA ASP A 27 -25.98 -5.61 -7.45
C ASP A 27 -25.01 -5.87 -6.29
N ALA A 28 -24.30 -7.00 -6.34
CA ALA A 28 -23.39 -7.39 -5.27
C ALA A 28 -22.18 -6.45 -5.12
N ASP A 29 -21.77 -5.74 -6.17
CA ASP A 29 -20.64 -4.80 -6.13
C ASP A 29 -21.06 -3.42 -5.62
N ASP A 30 -22.30 -3.00 -5.88
CA ASP A 30 -22.91 -1.80 -5.32
C ASP A 30 -23.00 -1.88 -3.79
N ILE A 31 -23.47 -3.01 -3.24
CA ILE A 31 -23.56 -3.16 -1.77
C ILE A 31 -22.16 -3.18 -1.14
N ARG A 32 -21.18 -3.80 -1.80
CA ARG A 32 -19.77 -3.76 -1.35
C ARG A 32 -19.22 -2.34 -1.33
N ALA A 33 -19.56 -1.52 -2.33
CA ALA A 33 -19.10 -0.14 -2.41
C ALA A 33 -19.56 0.68 -1.21
N LEU A 34 -20.76 0.43 -0.69
CA LEU A 34 -21.27 1.10 0.53
C LEU A 34 -20.45 0.77 1.77
N PHE A 35 -19.93 -0.45 1.90
CA PHE A 35 -19.08 -0.86 3.02
C PHE A 35 -17.62 -0.40 2.88
N ALA A 36 -17.17 -0.04 1.66
CA ALA A 36 -15.79 0.38 1.42
C ALA A 36 -15.39 1.62 2.25
N VAL A 37 -16.33 2.47 2.65
CA VAL A 37 -16.09 3.64 3.51
C VAL A 37 -15.52 3.27 4.88
N PHE A 38 -15.76 2.04 5.37
CA PHE A 38 -15.25 1.59 6.67
C PHE A 38 -13.80 1.09 6.60
N LYS A 39 -13.23 0.91 5.39
CA LYS A 39 -11.81 0.66 5.15
C LYS A 39 -11.06 1.98 5.12
N THR A 40 -11.00 2.62 6.28
CA THR A 40 -10.50 4.00 6.42
C THR A 40 -9.50 4.13 7.56
N THR A 41 -8.71 5.20 7.51
CA THR A 41 -7.85 5.65 8.61
C THR A 41 -8.41 6.88 9.34
N ASP A 42 -9.59 7.38 8.95
CA ASP A 42 -10.24 8.48 9.64
C ASP A 42 -10.66 8.07 11.06
N ARG A 43 -10.16 8.83 12.05
CA ARG A 43 -10.40 8.55 13.47
C ARG A 43 -11.86 8.71 13.89
N GLN A 44 -12.61 9.62 13.25
CA GLN A 44 -14.03 9.82 13.53
C GLN A 44 -14.82 8.61 13.06
N VAL A 45 -14.54 8.11 11.85
CA VAL A 45 -15.22 6.93 11.32
C VAL A 45 -14.85 5.67 12.13
N ILE A 46 -13.58 5.51 12.53
CA ILE A 46 -13.16 4.40 13.40
C ILE A 46 -13.85 4.45 14.77
N ALA A 47 -13.98 5.65 15.36
CA ALA A 47 -14.71 5.85 16.60
C ALA A 47 -16.20 5.51 16.43
N PHE A 48 -16.83 6.01 15.37
CA PHE A 48 -18.20 5.69 15.00
C PHE A 48 -18.44 4.19 14.87
N ILE A 49 -17.57 3.44 14.18
CA ILE A 49 -17.69 1.97 14.05
C ILE A 49 -17.65 1.29 15.42
N SER A 50 -16.82 1.80 16.33
CA SER A 50 -16.69 1.25 17.69
C SER A 50 -17.96 1.51 18.51
N ASP A 51 -18.52 2.72 18.42
CA ASP A 51 -19.76 3.09 19.11
C ASP A 51 -20.97 2.35 18.53
N TRP A 52 -21.03 2.19 17.21
CA TRP A 52 -22.07 1.42 16.52
C TRP A 52 -22.07 -0.04 16.93
N LEU A 53 -20.89 -0.69 16.96
CA LEU A 53 -20.76 -2.06 17.45
C LEU A 53 -21.11 -2.20 18.93
N ALA A 54 -20.82 -1.19 19.75
CA ALA A 54 -21.21 -1.21 21.15
C ALA A 54 -22.73 -1.09 21.34
N ALA A 55 -23.40 -0.30 20.50
CA ALA A 55 -24.85 -0.13 20.50
C ALA A 55 -25.59 -1.38 19.98
N GLU A 56 -25.02 -2.04 18.96
CA GLU A 56 -25.63 -3.15 18.23
C GLU A 56 -24.66 -4.35 18.09
N PRO A 57 -24.28 -5.00 19.20
CA PRO A 57 -23.17 -5.98 19.20
C PRO A 57 -23.43 -7.24 18.37
N ASP A 58 -24.70 -7.62 18.21
CA ASP A 58 -25.12 -8.83 17.50
C ASP A 58 -25.58 -8.53 16.05
N ALA A 59 -25.63 -7.26 15.65
CA ALA A 59 -26.05 -6.90 14.29
C ALA A 59 -24.93 -7.19 13.28
N PRO A 60 -25.25 -7.70 12.08
CA PRO A 60 -24.24 -8.12 11.13
C PRO A 60 -23.41 -6.94 10.59
N MET A 61 -24.05 -5.81 10.28
CA MET A 61 -23.42 -4.65 9.64
C MET A 61 -22.29 -3.99 10.45
N PRO A 62 -22.46 -3.66 11.75
CA PRO A 62 -21.35 -3.13 12.56
C PRO A 62 -20.22 -4.16 12.72
N ASN A 63 -20.54 -5.46 12.75
CA ASN A 63 -19.51 -6.50 12.78
C ASN A 63 -18.71 -6.55 11.47
N VAL A 64 -19.34 -6.41 10.30
CA VAL A 64 -18.63 -6.26 9.01
C VAL A 64 -17.76 -5.00 9.02
N ALA A 65 -18.33 -3.84 9.37
CA ALA A 65 -17.61 -2.57 9.38
C ALA A 65 -16.36 -2.63 10.28
N ARG A 66 -16.49 -3.24 11.46
CA ARG A 66 -15.37 -3.46 12.38
C ARG A 66 -14.35 -4.44 11.81
N ALA A 67 -14.78 -5.54 11.21
CA ALA A 67 -13.89 -6.52 10.60
C ALA A 67 -13.02 -5.89 9.52
N ASP A 68 -13.63 -5.17 8.58
CA ASP A 68 -12.96 -4.49 7.47
C ASP A 68 -12.02 -3.38 7.95
N SER A 69 -12.46 -2.56 8.92
CA SER A 69 -11.64 -1.50 9.51
C SER A 69 -10.39 -2.04 10.21
N LEU A 70 -10.53 -3.14 10.96
CA LEU A 70 -9.42 -3.82 11.62
C LEU A 70 -8.47 -4.48 10.63
N GLU A 71 -8.99 -5.15 9.60
CA GLU A 71 -8.16 -5.78 8.56
C GLU A 71 -7.31 -4.72 7.84
N HIS A 72 -7.95 -3.63 7.43
CA HIS A 72 -7.27 -2.53 6.76
C HIS A 72 -6.18 -1.95 7.67
N SER A 73 -6.52 -1.62 8.92
CA SER A 73 -5.57 -1.10 9.90
C SER A 73 -4.41 -2.06 10.18
N ALA A 74 -4.68 -3.36 10.25
CA ALA A 74 -3.66 -4.37 10.49
C ALA A 74 -2.59 -4.34 9.39
N TRP A 75 -3.00 -4.34 8.12
CA TRP A 75 -2.08 -4.29 7.00
C TRP A 75 -1.26 -3.00 6.93
N LEU A 76 -1.85 -1.87 7.31
CA LEU A 76 -1.12 -0.60 7.44
C LEU A 76 -0.03 -0.70 8.52
N VAL A 77 -0.41 -1.15 9.71
CA VAL A 77 0.49 -1.29 10.87
C VAL A 77 1.62 -2.27 10.58
N ARG A 78 1.32 -3.41 9.94
CA ARG A 78 2.31 -4.40 9.52
C ARG A 78 3.28 -3.85 8.47
N GLY A 79 2.77 -3.09 7.50
CA GLY A 79 3.50 -2.75 6.28
C GLY A 79 3.64 -3.92 5.31
N ILE A 80 4.39 -3.69 4.23
CA ILE A 80 4.46 -4.60 3.07
C ILE A 80 5.69 -5.51 3.04
N SER A 81 6.67 -5.32 3.93
CA SER A 81 7.92 -6.10 3.93
C SER A 81 7.72 -7.56 4.34
N ALA A 82 8.74 -8.37 4.11
CA ALA A 82 8.75 -9.76 4.57
C ALA A 82 8.70 -9.82 6.10
N SER A 83 8.00 -10.79 6.68
CA SER A 83 7.84 -10.86 8.15
C SER A 83 9.15 -10.92 8.93
N ARG A 84 10.23 -11.45 8.32
CA ARG A 84 11.57 -11.48 8.93
C ARG A 84 12.24 -10.10 9.03
N GLU A 85 11.74 -9.12 8.29
CA GLU A 85 12.24 -7.73 8.21
C GLU A 85 11.36 -6.77 9.03
N LEU A 86 10.26 -7.26 9.61
CA LEU A 86 9.29 -6.44 10.34
C LEU A 86 9.51 -6.51 11.85
N HIS A 87 9.40 -5.34 12.50
CA HIS A 87 9.51 -5.24 13.96
C HIS A 87 8.47 -6.12 14.68
N GLU A 88 8.83 -6.68 15.84
CA GLU A 88 8.01 -7.66 16.57
C GLU A 88 6.69 -7.05 17.04
N ASP A 89 6.72 -5.77 17.41
CA ASP A 89 5.52 -5.02 17.78
C ASP A 89 4.54 -4.89 16.60
N ALA A 90 5.04 -4.67 15.38
CA ALA A 90 4.20 -4.59 14.18
C ALA A 90 3.51 -5.94 13.91
N LEU A 91 4.24 -7.04 14.04
CA LEU A 91 3.71 -8.39 13.88
C LEU A 91 2.71 -8.75 14.98
N ARG A 92 2.98 -8.35 16.22
CA ARG A 92 2.09 -8.56 17.37
C ARG A 92 0.77 -7.84 17.16
N ASP A 93 0.82 -6.56 16.83
CA ASP A 93 -0.37 -5.73 16.66
C ASP A 93 -1.18 -6.17 15.43
N PHE A 94 -0.50 -6.52 14.32
CA PHE A 94 -1.13 -7.18 13.18
C PHE A 94 -1.89 -8.44 13.59
N ALA A 95 -1.26 -9.35 14.34
CA ALA A 95 -1.89 -10.60 14.77
C ALA A 95 -3.07 -10.38 15.72
N ILE A 96 -3.03 -9.35 16.57
CA ILE A 96 -4.16 -8.96 17.43
C ILE A 96 -5.33 -8.48 16.57
N MET A 97 -5.09 -7.51 15.67
CA MET A 97 -6.12 -6.91 14.83
C MET A 97 -6.76 -7.92 13.88
N VAL A 98 -5.95 -8.76 13.21
CA VAL A 98 -6.43 -9.81 12.30
C VAL A 98 -7.27 -10.86 13.03
N ARG A 99 -6.89 -11.24 14.25
CA ARG A 99 -7.69 -12.19 15.06
C ARG A 99 -9.04 -11.60 15.46
N GLU A 100 -9.07 -10.33 15.88
CA GLU A 100 -10.33 -9.64 16.19
C GLU A 100 -11.18 -9.47 14.93
N SER A 101 -10.57 -9.05 13.82
CA SER A 101 -11.22 -8.93 12.51
C SER A 101 -11.89 -10.25 12.09
N GLY A 102 -11.17 -11.37 12.14
CA GLY A 102 -11.70 -12.70 11.82
C GLY A 102 -12.87 -13.11 12.72
N ALA A 103 -12.83 -12.79 14.01
CA ALA A 103 -13.95 -13.05 14.92
C ALA A 103 -15.19 -12.22 14.55
N ARG A 104 -15.00 -10.95 14.18
CA ARG A 104 -16.09 -10.05 13.76
C ARG A 104 -16.68 -10.44 12.41
N ALA A 105 -15.84 -10.78 11.43
CA ALA A 105 -16.28 -11.28 10.14
C ALA A 105 -17.17 -12.52 10.28
N ARG A 106 -16.75 -13.45 11.15
CA ARG A 106 -17.53 -14.66 11.45
C ARG A 106 -18.85 -14.35 12.14
N ALA A 107 -18.85 -13.49 13.16
CA ALA A 107 -20.08 -13.09 13.85
C ALA A 107 -21.08 -12.45 12.87
N ALA A 108 -20.61 -11.60 11.96
CA ALA A 108 -21.46 -11.01 10.92
C ALA A 108 -22.07 -12.06 10.00
N TRP A 109 -21.25 -13.01 9.52
CA TRP A 109 -21.72 -14.06 8.61
C TRP A 109 -22.68 -15.04 9.29
N GLU A 110 -22.46 -15.39 10.55
CA GLU A 110 -23.37 -16.26 11.31
C GLU A 110 -24.72 -15.57 11.60
N ALA A 111 -24.73 -14.23 11.73
CA ALA A 111 -25.95 -13.45 11.92
C ALA A 111 -26.75 -13.25 10.63
N ASP A 112 -26.07 -13.01 9.50
CA ASP A 112 -26.70 -12.89 8.17
C ASP A 112 -25.77 -13.44 7.07
N PRO A 113 -25.90 -14.73 6.69
CA PRO A 113 -25.11 -15.35 5.63
C PRO A 113 -25.37 -14.76 4.23
N ASP A 114 -26.53 -14.13 4.05
CA ASP A 114 -27.00 -13.52 2.81
C ASP A 114 -26.45 -12.10 2.60
N LEU A 115 -25.85 -11.49 3.64
CA LEU A 115 -25.13 -10.23 3.56
C LEU A 115 -23.76 -10.45 2.89
N ILE A 116 -23.66 -10.09 1.61
CA ILE A 116 -22.46 -10.31 0.80
C ILE A 116 -21.17 -9.75 1.45
N PRO A 117 -21.16 -8.52 2.00
CA PRO A 117 -20.00 -8.00 2.73
C PRO A 117 -19.54 -8.87 3.91
N ALA A 118 -20.44 -9.56 4.61
CA ALA A 118 -20.07 -10.46 5.71
C ALA A 118 -19.34 -11.71 5.20
N SER A 119 -19.85 -12.31 4.12
CA SER A 119 -19.20 -13.43 3.46
C SER A 119 -17.83 -13.05 2.89
N ASP A 120 -17.74 -11.90 2.23
CA ASP A 120 -16.49 -11.35 1.71
C ASP A 120 -15.44 -11.16 2.83
N ALA A 121 -15.85 -10.64 3.99
CA ALA A 121 -14.97 -10.47 5.14
C ALA A 121 -14.41 -11.82 5.61
N VAL A 122 -15.22 -12.88 5.69
CA VAL A 122 -14.72 -14.22 6.07
C VAL A 122 -13.72 -14.75 5.04
N ILE A 123 -14.01 -14.58 3.74
CA ILE A 123 -13.13 -15.02 2.64
C ILE A 123 -11.77 -14.31 2.71
N ASN A 124 -11.74 -12.99 2.92
CA ASN A 124 -10.49 -12.23 3.00
C ASN A 124 -9.63 -12.67 4.21
N GLN A 125 -10.25 -13.04 5.33
CA GLN A 125 -9.54 -13.45 6.56
C GLN A 125 -8.94 -14.85 6.51
N ALA A 126 -9.37 -15.70 5.56
CA ALA A 126 -8.97 -17.10 5.50
C ALA A 126 -7.46 -17.31 5.32
N ASN A 127 -6.82 -16.50 4.48
CA ASN A 127 -5.36 -16.56 4.28
C ASN A 127 -4.57 -15.93 5.44
N LEU A 128 -5.19 -15.03 6.22
CA LEU A 128 -4.48 -14.26 7.26
C LEU A 128 -4.41 -15.01 8.59
N THR A 129 -5.47 -15.72 8.93
CA THR A 129 -5.60 -16.36 10.25
C THR A 129 -5.21 -17.83 10.24
N GLY A 130 -5.25 -18.48 9.06
CA GLY A 130 -5.15 -19.94 8.90
C GLY A 130 -6.18 -20.73 9.72
N LYS A 131 -7.19 -20.06 10.31
CA LYS A 131 -8.08 -20.62 11.36
C LYS A 131 -9.53 -20.10 11.31
N THR A 132 -9.91 -19.27 10.36
CA THR A 132 -11.29 -18.74 10.26
C THR A 132 -12.17 -19.63 9.40
N GLY A 133 -12.79 -20.65 10.02
CA GLY A 133 -13.82 -21.46 9.37
C GLY A 133 -13.35 -22.18 8.10
N ASP A 134 -14.29 -22.86 7.43
CA ASP A 134 -14.05 -23.38 6.09
C ASP A 134 -14.47 -22.29 5.08
N PRO A 135 -13.55 -21.46 4.53
CA PRO A 135 -13.91 -20.44 3.55
C PRO A 135 -14.62 -21.05 2.35
N ARG A 136 -14.40 -22.33 2.06
CA ARG A 136 -15.10 -23.04 0.99
C ARG A 136 -16.59 -23.17 1.29
N ALA A 137 -16.99 -23.42 2.54
CA ALA A 137 -18.40 -23.48 2.91
C ALA A 137 -19.10 -22.11 2.72
N VAL A 138 -18.40 -21.02 2.99
CA VAL A 138 -18.90 -19.66 2.73
C VAL A 138 -19.04 -19.40 1.23
N ILE A 139 -18.02 -19.78 0.44
CA ILE A 139 -18.05 -19.64 -1.02
C ILE A 139 -19.18 -20.48 -1.62
N ASP A 140 -19.32 -21.75 -1.20
CA ASP A 140 -20.38 -22.67 -1.62
C ASP A 140 -21.76 -22.10 -1.32
N HIS A 141 -21.94 -21.53 -0.13
CA HIS A 141 -23.19 -20.91 0.27
C HIS A 141 -23.54 -19.72 -0.63
N VAL A 142 -22.63 -18.74 -0.75
CA VAL A 142 -22.89 -17.52 -1.52
C VAL A 142 -23.06 -17.82 -3.01
N LEU A 143 -22.15 -18.58 -3.60
CA LEU A 143 -22.21 -18.87 -5.04
C LEU A 143 -23.32 -19.86 -5.40
N GLY A 144 -23.79 -20.67 -4.45
CA GLY A 144 -24.96 -21.53 -4.63
C GLY A 144 -26.30 -20.81 -4.47
N THR A 145 -26.37 -19.70 -3.72
CA THR A 145 -27.61 -18.97 -3.44
C THR A 145 -27.74 -17.67 -4.26
N ARG A 146 -26.67 -16.87 -4.29
CA ARG A 146 -26.57 -15.60 -5.02
C ARG A 146 -25.22 -15.50 -5.77
N PRO A 147 -25.06 -16.28 -6.84
CA PRO A 147 -23.82 -16.29 -7.61
C PRO A 147 -23.47 -14.91 -8.14
N ASN A 148 -22.26 -14.44 -7.83
CA ASN A 148 -21.76 -13.15 -8.25
C ASN A 148 -20.24 -13.17 -8.50
N TRP A 149 -19.79 -12.40 -9.48
CA TRP A 149 -18.39 -12.35 -9.88
C TRP A 149 -17.46 -11.85 -8.77
N GLY A 150 -17.88 -10.85 -7.99
CA GLY A 150 -17.06 -10.27 -6.93
C GLY A 150 -16.63 -11.30 -5.87
N THR A 151 -17.52 -12.20 -5.46
CA THR A 151 -17.21 -13.28 -4.50
C THR A 151 -16.23 -14.28 -5.10
N LEU A 152 -16.47 -14.75 -6.33
CA LEU A 152 -15.55 -15.66 -7.01
C LEU A 152 -14.16 -15.01 -7.13
N ARG A 153 -14.09 -13.76 -7.58
CA ARG A 153 -12.83 -13.02 -7.72
C ARG A 153 -12.04 -12.94 -6.41
N ARG A 154 -12.70 -12.64 -5.28
CA ARG A 154 -12.02 -12.59 -3.96
C ARG A 154 -11.53 -13.95 -3.51
N SER A 155 -12.29 -15.02 -3.78
CA SER A 155 -11.88 -16.39 -3.45
C SER A 155 -10.60 -16.82 -4.16
N LEU A 156 -10.25 -16.21 -5.31
CA LEU A 156 -9.00 -16.51 -6.01
C LEU A 156 -7.76 -16.21 -5.15
N TYR A 157 -7.86 -15.32 -4.16
CA TYR A 157 -6.76 -15.07 -3.23
C TYR A 157 -6.36 -16.33 -2.44
N LEU A 158 -7.30 -17.25 -2.18
CA LEU A 158 -7.03 -18.54 -1.52
C LEU A 158 -6.11 -19.45 -2.33
N THR A 159 -5.93 -19.14 -3.61
CA THR A 159 -5.05 -19.91 -4.50
C THR A 159 -3.59 -19.43 -4.45
N HIS A 160 -3.30 -18.33 -3.75
CA HIS A 160 -1.98 -17.73 -3.74
C HIS A 160 -0.91 -18.68 -3.12
N PRO A 161 0.23 -18.94 -3.81
CA PRO A 161 1.24 -19.91 -3.35
C PRO A 161 1.82 -19.60 -1.95
N GLY A 162 1.97 -18.32 -1.63
CA GLY A 162 2.40 -17.86 -0.30
C GLY A 162 1.48 -18.25 0.87
N TYR A 163 0.28 -18.77 0.60
CA TYR A 163 -0.69 -19.25 1.59
C TYR A 163 -1.07 -20.72 1.37
N ASN A 164 -0.14 -21.53 0.85
CA ASN A 164 -0.35 -22.94 0.47
C ASN A 164 -1.35 -23.16 -0.67
N GLY A 165 -1.65 -22.12 -1.45
CA GLY A 165 -2.43 -22.23 -2.67
C GLY A 165 -1.63 -22.79 -3.86
N SER A 166 -2.29 -23.02 -4.99
CA SER A 166 -1.64 -23.46 -6.23
C SER A 166 -2.43 -23.05 -7.47
N ALA A 167 -1.78 -23.03 -8.63
CA ALA A 167 -2.44 -22.79 -9.90
C ALA A 167 -3.50 -23.85 -10.24
N ARG A 168 -3.35 -25.08 -9.73
CA ARG A 168 -4.38 -26.13 -9.83
C ARG A 168 -5.63 -25.77 -9.02
N MET A 169 -5.45 -25.27 -7.80
CA MET A 169 -6.59 -24.79 -7.00
C MET A 169 -7.32 -23.64 -7.69
N LEU A 170 -6.59 -22.77 -8.41
CA LEU A 170 -7.21 -21.75 -9.26
C LEU A 170 -8.09 -22.38 -10.35
N ASP A 171 -7.57 -23.38 -11.08
CA ASP A 171 -8.37 -24.06 -12.10
C ASP A 171 -9.62 -24.70 -11.49
N ASP A 172 -9.46 -25.45 -10.40
CA ASP A 172 -10.56 -26.14 -9.72
C ASP A 172 -11.65 -25.14 -9.25
N LEU A 173 -11.26 -23.99 -8.67
CA LEU A 173 -12.21 -22.94 -8.27
C LEU A 173 -12.95 -22.35 -9.47
N CYS A 174 -12.22 -22.02 -10.54
CA CYS A 174 -12.82 -21.39 -11.72
C CYS A 174 -13.74 -22.35 -12.48
N GLU A 175 -13.33 -23.60 -12.69
CA GLU A 175 -14.14 -24.63 -13.35
C GLU A 175 -15.40 -24.96 -12.57
N HIS A 176 -15.31 -24.96 -11.22
CA HIS A 176 -16.45 -25.28 -10.39
C HIS A 176 -17.46 -24.13 -10.29
N TYR A 177 -17.01 -22.92 -10.02
CA TYR A 177 -17.90 -21.81 -9.66
C TYR A 177 -18.23 -20.84 -10.80
N ALA A 178 -17.36 -20.67 -11.80
CA ALA A 178 -17.66 -19.76 -12.91
C ALA A 178 -18.95 -20.15 -13.67
N PRO A 179 -19.27 -21.45 -13.87
CA PRO A 179 -20.54 -21.86 -14.49
C PRO A 179 -21.79 -21.52 -13.68
N MET A 180 -21.67 -21.25 -12.38
CA MET A 180 -22.79 -20.87 -11.52
C MET A 180 -23.19 -19.40 -11.69
N LEU A 181 -22.28 -18.58 -12.21
CA LEU A 181 -22.53 -17.15 -12.42
C LEU A 181 -23.58 -16.93 -13.50
N PRO A 182 -24.42 -15.88 -13.38
CA PRO A 182 -25.36 -15.51 -14.43
C PRO A 182 -24.65 -15.41 -15.78
N GLN A 183 -25.26 -15.97 -16.83
CA GLN A 183 -24.65 -15.96 -18.15
C GLN A 183 -24.31 -14.53 -18.57
N ASP A 184 -23.02 -14.28 -18.74
CA ASP A 184 -22.48 -13.06 -19.32
C ASP A 184 -22.26 -13.29 -20.83
N ARG A 185 -22.09 -12.22 -21.60
CA ARG A 185 -21.65 -12.29 -23.00
C ARG A 185 -20.21 -12.78 -23.16
N TYR A 186 -19.52 -13.03 -22.05
CA TYR A 186 -18.11 -13.41 -21.97
C TYR A 186 -17.94 -14.76 -21.30
N ASP A 187 -16.85 -15.46 -21.65
CA ASP A 187 -16.45 -16.70 -20.99
C ASP A 187 -15.95 -16.40 -19.57
N LEU A 188 -16.80 -16.70 -18.58
CA LEU A 188 -16.52 -16.43 -17.17
C LEU A 188 -15.47 -17.35 -16.57
N GLU A 189 -15.33 -18.57 -17.09
CA GLU A 189 -14.27 -19.49 -16.66
C GLU A 189 -12.92 -18.96 -17.14
N PHE A 190 -12.83 -18.55 -18.41
CA PHE A 190 -11.65 -17.89 -18.94
C PHE A 190 -11.33 -16.60 -18.18
N ARG A 191 -12.33 -15.75 -17.90
CA ARG A 191 -12.16 -14.53 -17.08
C ARG A 191 -11.55 -14.87 -15.72
N CYS A 192 -12.10 -15.87 -15.04
CA CYS A 192 -11.62 -16.33 -13.75
C CYS A 192 -10.17 -16.79 -13.81
N LYS A 193 -9.85 -17.70 -14.73
CA LYS A 193 -8.50 -18.26 -14.89
C LYS A 193 -7.49 -17.19 -15.29
N PHE A 194 -7.83 -16.33 -16.25
CA PHE A 194 -6.94 -15.26 -16.71
C PHE A 194 -6.66 -14.25 -15.61
N TRP A 195 -7.68 -13.85 -14.87
CA TRP A 195 -7.48 -12.94 -13.76
C TRP A 195 -6.66 -13.58 -12.64
N GLY A 196 -7.05 -14.76 -12.15
CA GLY A 196 -6.29 -15.44 -11.09
C GLY A 196 -4.83 -15.73 -11.48
N ALA A 197 -4.59 -16.13 -12.73
CA ALA A 197 -3.24 -16.36 -13.25
C ALA A 197 -2.41 -15.07 -13.20
N MET A 198 -2.94 -13.96 -13.70
CA MET A 198 -2.25 -12.67 -13.66
C MET A 198 -2.04 -12.13 -12.25
N SER A 199 -3.00 -12.36 -11.37
CA SER A 199 -3.01 -11.77 -10.05
C SER A 199 -2.09 -12.48 -9.06
N TYR A 200 -2.00 -13.81 -9.16
CA TYR A 200 -1.40 -14.65 -8.12
C TYR A 200 -0.44 -15.72 -8.63
N HIS A 201 -0.45 -16.00 -9.94
CA HIS A 201 0.33 -17.10 -10.53
C HIS A 201 1.07 -16.68 -11.81
N ALA A 202 1.41 -15.39 -11.95
CA ALA A 202 1.91 -14.85 -13.22
C ALA A 202 3.22 -15.53 -13.67
N GLU A 203 4.08 -15.88 -12.71
CA GLU A 203 5.33 -16.62 -12.98
C GLU A 203 5.06 -18.07 -13.40
N GLU A 204 4.21 -18.80 -12.67
CA GLU A 204 3.88 -20.20 -12.98
C GLU A 204 3.08 -20.34 -14.29
N ARG A 205 2.30 -19.30 -14.65
CA ARG A 205 1.38 -19.30 -15.79
C ARG A 205 1.84 -18.45 -16.97
N SER A 206 3.11 -18.01 -17.01
CA SER A 206 3.60 -17.09 -18.04
C SER A 206 3.29 -17.56 -19.46
N ASP A 207 3.56 -18.83 -19.77
CA ASP A 207 3.37 -19.39 -21.12
C ASP A 207 1.89 -19.47 -21.50
N TRP A 208 1.03 -19.79 -20.53
CA TRP A 208 -0.41 -19.84 -20.75
C TRP A 208 -0.98 -18.43 -20.97
N LEU A 209 -0.51 -17.44 -20.19
CA LEU A 209 -0.89 -16.04 -20.33
C LEU A 209 -0.48 -15.48 -21.70
N ASP A 210 0.76 -15.74 -22.11
CA ASP A 210 1.30 -15.33 -23.41
C ASP A 210 0.45 -15.91 -24.56
N ALA A 211 0.09 -17.19 -24.48
CA ALA A 211 -0.71 -17.87 -25.50
C ALA A 211 -2.17 -17.41 -25.56
N ASN A 212 -2.69 -16.82 -24.47
CA ASN A 212 -4.12 -16.50 -24.32
C ASN A 212 -4.44 -15.00 -24.23
N VAL A 213 -3.44 -14.11 -24.31
CA VAL A 213 -3.62 -12.66 -24.18
C VAL A 213 -4.61 -12.07 -25.19
N ASP A 214 -4.76 -12.70 -26.36
CA ASP A 214 -5.67 -12.26 -27.44
C ASP A 214 -6.98 -13.05 -27.49
N THR A 215 -7.16 -14.07 -26.64
CA THR A 215 -8.33 -14.97 -26.67
C THR A 215 -9.60 -14.27 -26.22
N SER A 216 -9.54 -13.46 -25.15
CA SER A 216 -10.71 -12.77 -24.62
C SER A 216 -10.81 -11.31 -25.10
N ARG A 217 -12.03 -10.90 -25.46
CA ARG A 217 -12.42 -9.52 -25.76
C ARG A 217 -13.18 -8.86 -24.61
N ASP A 218 -13.03 -9.41 -23.43
CA ASP A 218 -13.66 -8.90 -22.22
C ASP A 218 -12.96 -7.63 -21.73
N PRO A 219 -13.65 -6.47 -21.73
CA PRO A 219 -13.09 -5.21 -21.25
C PRO A 219 -12.65 -5.26 -19.79
N TYR A 220 -13.22 -6.18 -18.99
CA TYR A 220 -12.81 -6.37 -17.60
C TYR A 220 -11.35 -6.81 -17.48
N LEU A 221 -10.83 -7.52 -18.49
CA LEU A 221 -9.46 -8.02 -18.52
C LEU A 221 -8.50 -7.09 -19.26
N ASP A 222 -8.96 -5.96 -19.82
CA ASP A 222 -8.13 -5.14 -20.71
C ASP A 222 -6.83 -4.67 -20.03
N LEU A 223 -6.88 -4.26 -18.75
CA LEU A 223 -5.68 -3.86 -18.01
C LEU A 223 -4.74 -5.03 -17.70
N GLN A 224 -5.27 -6.21 -17.39
CA GLN A 224 -4.48 -7.43 -17.20
C GLN A 224 -3.81 -7.84 -18.51
N ARG A 225 -4.52 -7.73 -19.63
CA ARG A 225 -3.98 -7.98 -20.97
C ARG A 225 -2.86 -6.99 -21.31
N VAL A 226 -3.01 -5.71 -20.97
CA VAL A 226 -1.92 -4.73 -21.13
C VAL A 226 -0.66 -5.16 -20.38
N TYR A 227 -0.80 -5.65 -19.14
CA TYR A 227 0.36 -6.12 -18.37
C TYR A 227 1.09 -7.28 -19.06
N VAL A 228 0.36 -8.28 -19.58
CA VAL A 228 0.97 -9.37 -20.38
C VAL A 228 1.65 -8.81 -21.63
N ILE A 229 1.02 -7.88 -22.35
CA ILE A 229 1.59 -7.27 -23.55
C ILE A 229 2.86 -6.48 -23.24
N VAL A 230 2.92 -5.77 -22.11
CA VAL A 230 4.11 -5.08 -21.65
C VAL A 230 5.25 -6.07 -21.37
N TYR A 231 4.94 -7.22 -20.77
CA TYR A 231 5.90 -8.29 -20.54
C TYR A 231 6.38 -8.97 -21.84
N LEU A 232 5.49 -9.15 -22.83
CA LEU A 232 5.87 -9.59 -24.18
C LEU A 232 6.75 -8.55 -24.88
N ALA A 233 6.44 -7.26 -24.73
CA ALA A 233 7.21 -6.18 -25.34
C ALA A 233 8.61 -6.07 -24.74
N SER A 234 8.78 -6.29 -23.44
CA SER A 234 10.10 -6.29 -22.79
C SER A 234 11.04 -7.39 -23.32
N ARG A 235 10.47 -8.48 -23.86
CA ARG A 235 11.18 -9.58 -24.53
C ARG A 235 11.25 -9.45 -26.05
N GLY A 236 10.72 -8.37 -26.63
CA GLY A 236 10.65 -8.17 -28.08
C GLY A 236 9.67 -9.10 -28.81
N GLN A 237 8.68 -9.65 -28.09
CA GLN A 237 7.72 -10.64 -28.59
C GLN A 237 6.31 -10.08 -28.84
N ALA A 238 6.02 -8.86 -28.42
CA ALA A 238 4.71 -8.24 -28.64
C ALA A 238 4.47 -7.90 -30.13
N THR A 239 3.28 -8.20 -30.64
CA THR A 239 2.86 -7.87 -32.01
C THR A 239 2.51 -6.39 -32.14
N ARG A 240 2.42 -5.88 -33.38
CA ARG A 240 2.00 -4.48 -33.64
C ARG A 240 0.56 -4.23 -33.17
N GLU A 241 -0.31 -5.22 -33.34
CA GLU A 241 -1.71 -5.18 -32.92
C GLU A 241 -1.82 -5.12 -31.39
N GLN A 242 -1.01 -5.91 -30.68
CA GLN A 242 -0.93 -5.88 -29.22
C GLN A 242 -0.40 -4.53 -28.71
N ILE A 243 0.67 -4.00 -29.33
CA ILE A 243 1.20 -2.67 -29.00
C ILE A 243 0.14 -1.58 -29.22
N ALA A 244 -0.61 -1.64 -30.32
CA ALA A 244 -1.69 -0.69 -30.61
C ALA A 244 -2.84 -0.82 -29.60
N PHE A 245 -3.20 -2.04 -29.20
CA PHE A 245 -4.16 -2.29 -28.13
C PHE A 245 -3.71 -1.68 -26.80
N ALA A 246 -2.48 -1.98 -26.36
CA ALA A 246 -1.93 -1.45 -25.11
C ALA A 246 -1.89 0.07 -25.10
N ARG A 247 -1.46 0.69 -26.22
CA ARG A 247 -1.49 2.14 -26.39
C ARG A 247 -2.90 2.70 -26.20
N ARG A 248 -3.92 2.13 -26.86
CA ARG A 248 -5.30 2.60 -26.74
C ARG A 248 -5.80 2.59 -25.30
N ILE A 249 -5.50 1.53 -24.55
CA ILE A 249 -5.93 1.39 -23.15
C ILE A 249 -5.17 2.36 -22.24
N MET A 250 -3.85 2.49 -22.42
CA MET A 250 -3.00 3.33 -21.57
C MET A 250 -3.14 4.83 -21.85
N GLU A 251 -3.46 5.22 -23.09
CA GLU A 251 -3.71 6.63 -23.44
C GLU A 251 -5.13 7.09 -23.08
N ALA A 252 -6.05 6.16 -22.79
CA ALA A 252 -7.41 6.47 -22.36
C ALA A 252 -7.45 7.37 -21.12
N SER A 253 -8.50 8.19 -20.99
CA SER A 253 -8.72 9.00 -19.79
C SER A 253 -9.06 8.12 -18.58
N GLY A 254 -8.58 8.49 -17.39
CA GLY A 254 -8.95 7.84 -16.12
C GLY A 254 -7.96 6.79 -15.60
N GLN A 255 -6.82 6.55 -16.27
CA GLN A 255 -5.77 5.69 -15.72
C GLN A 255 -5.11 6.32 -14.49
N THR A 256 -5.00 5.55 -13.40
CA THR A 256 -4.41 5.99 -12.11
C THR A 256 -3.27 5.07 -11.62
N ASP A 257 -2.97 4.01 -12.38
CA ASP A 257 -1.93 3.03 -12.05
C ASP A 257 -0.55 3.48 -12.58
N VAL A 258 0.25 4.06 -11.68
CA VAL A 258 1.57 4.61 -11.99
C VAL A 258 2.59 3.51 -12.34
N LEU A 259 2.46 2.31 -11.76
CA LEU A 259 3.37 1.19 -12.04
C LEU A 259 3.14 0.69 -13.47
N LYS A 260 1.89 0.42 -13.85
CA LYS A 260 1.55 0.04 -15.23
C LYS A 260 1.96 1.12 -16.24
N ALA A 261 1.75 2.40 -15.91
CA ALA A 261 2.19 3.50 -16.75
C ALA A 261 3.73 3.56 -16.92
N THR A 262 4.46 3.29 -15.84
CA THR A 262 5.93 3.21 -15.85
C THR A 262 6.42 2.08 -16.76
N ASP A 263 5.83 0.88 -16.63
CA ASP A 263 6.24 -0.26 -17.44
C ASP A 263 5.84 -0.10 -18.91
N TYR A 264 4.65 0.43 -19.19
CA TYR A 264 4.24 0.81 -20.53
C TYR A 264 5.22 1.80 -21.17
N ASP A 265 5.59 2.86 -20.45
CA ASP A 265 6.51 3.87 -20.95
C ASP A 265 7.89 3.28 -21.25
N ARG A 266 8.38 2.43 -20.34
CA ARG A 266 9.68 1.77 -20.43
C ARG A 266 9.77 0.80 -21.61
N PHE A 267 8.77 -0.06 -21.79
CA PHE A 267 8.87 -1.19 -22.72
C PHE A 267 8.14 -0.97 -24.05
N ILE A 268 7.12 -0.11 -24.07
CA ILE A 268 6.30 0.14 -25.27
C ILE A 268 6.48 1.57 -25.79
N ALA A 269 6.21 2.59 -24.97
CA ALA A 269 6.13 3.95 -25.48
C ALA A 269 7.47 4.43 -26.06
N ARG A 270 8.55 4.27 -25.29
CA ARG A 270 9.90 4.70 -25.68
C ARG A 270 10.37 4.04 -26.97
N SER A 271 10.24 2.71 -27.08
CA SER A 271 10.73 1.94 -28.22
C SER A 271 9.95 2.19 -29.51
N ASN A 272 8.70 2.65 -29.40
CA ASN A 272 7.81 2.93 -30.52
C ASN A 272 7.65 4.43 -30.83
N GLY A 273 8.36 5.32 -30.12
CA GLY A 273 8.25 6.76 -30.31
C GLY A 273 6.89 7.34 -29.91
N PHE A 274 6.17 6.69 -28.99
CA PHE A 274 4.94 7.22 -28.43
C PHE A 274 5.21 8.21 -27.30
N ALA A 275 4.21 9.04 -26.99
CA ALA A 275 4.28 9.94 -25.84
C ALA A 275 4.26 9.14 -24.53
N SER A 276 5.02 9.59 -23.53
CA SER A 276 4.93 9.06 -22.17
C SER A 276 3.54 9.33 -21.59
N VAL A 277 2.95 8.31 -20.95
CA VAL A 277 1.67 8.45 -20.23
C VAL A 277 1.86 8.59 -18.72
N LYS A 278 3.02 8.19 -18.16
CA LYS A 278 3.31 8.23 -16.72
C LYS A 278 3.02 9.58 -16.10
N GLY A 279 3.52 10.67 -16.70
CA GLY A 279 3.30 12.01 -16.15
C GLY A 279 1.84 12.46 -16.13
N LYS A 280 1.01 11.98 -17.06
CA LYS A 280 -0.43 12.25 -17.07
C LYS A 280 -1.11 11.49 -15.91
N VAL A 281 -0.73 10.23 -15.71
CA VAL A 281 -1.24 9.36 -14.65
C VAL A 281 -0.84 9.88 -13.26
N GLU A 282 0.43 10.25 -13.05
CA GLU A 282 0.92 10.84 -11.78
C GLU A 282 0.17 12.12 -11.42
N ARG A 283 -0.07 13.00 -12.39
CA ARG A 283 -0.88 14.23 -12.21
C ARG A 283 -2.30 13.93 -11.79
N ALA A 284 -2.97 12.99 -12.46
CA ALA A 284 -4.34 12.61 -12.13
C ALA A 284 -4.41 11.99 -10.73
N ARG A 285 -3.48 11.07 -10.41
CA ARG A 285 -3.40 10.40 -9.12
C ARG A 285 -3.13 11.39 -7.98
N ALA A 286 -2.19 12.34 -8.16
CA ALA A 286 -1.87 13.34 -7.14
C ALA A 286 -3.06 14.26 -6.84
N ARG A 287 -3.83 14.69 -7.85
CA ARG A 287 -5.04 15.49 -7.65
C ARG A 287 -6.13 14.70 -6.92
N GLN A 288 -6.47 13.51 -7.42
CA GLN A 288 -7.47 12.65 -6.80
C GLN A 288 -7.11 12.34 -5.34
N ALA A 289 -5.84 12.07 -5.06
CA ALA A 289 -5.40 11.78 -3.71
C ALA A 289 -5.60 12.97 -2.75
N ARG A 290 -5.37 14.20 -3.20
CA ARG A 290 -5.60 15.41 -2.37
C ARG A 290 -7.07 15.61 -2.05
N GLU A 291 -7.95 15.34 -3.00
CA GLU A 291 -9.41 15.39 -2.80
C GLU A 291 -9.86 14.30 -1.80
N LEU A 292 -9.36 13.08 -1.95
CA LEU A 292 -9.74 11.96 -1.08
C LEU A 292 -9.17 12.08 0.34
N LEU A 293 -8.04 12.76 0.54
CA LEU A 293 -7.46 13.03 1.86
C LEU A 293 -8.34 13.91 2.75
N GLU A 294 -9.35 14.60 2.20
CA GLU A 294 -10.35 15.32 3.00
C GLU A 294 -11.21 14.37 3.84
N ASN A 295 -11.47 13.16 3.33
CA ASN A 295 -12.30 12.15 3.97
C ASN A 295 -11.49 11.01 4.62
N ASP A 296 -10.22 10.85 4.25
CA ASP A 296 -9.34 9.83 4.81
C ASP A 296 -7.92 10.35 5.06
N PRO A 297 -7.73 11.21 6.09
CA PRO A 297 -6.54 12.05 6.21
C PRO A 297 -5.24 11.31 6.53
N TYR A 298 -5.30 10.04 6.97
CA TYR A 298 -4.11 9.25 7.34
C TYR A 298 -3.83 8.08 6.36
N HIS A 299 -4.55 8.01 5.23
CA HIS A 299 -4.41 6.91 4.26
C HIS A 299 -3.07 7.02 3.53
N HIS A 300 -2.17 6.07 3.79
CA HIS A 300 -0.78 6.19 3.34
C HIS A 300 -0.61 6.28 1.82
N GLU A 301 -1.34 5.48 1.02
CA GLU A 301 -1.20 5.55 -0.45
C GLU A 301 -1.70 6.88 -1.03
N LEU A 302 -2.70 7.50 -0.40
CA LEU A 302 -3.18 8.82 -0.78
C LEU A 302 -2.14 9.88 -0.39
N LEU A 303 -1.54 9.77 0.80
CA LEU A 303 -0.44 10.63 1.21
C LEU A 303 0.75 10.50 0.23
N ASP A 304 1.11 9.29 -0.19
CA ASP A 304 2.19 9.02 -1.18
C ASP A 304 1.91 9.68 -2.52
N ALA A 305 0.69 9.52 -3.03
CA ALA A 305 0.28 10.19 -4.25
C ALA A 305 0.24 11.72 -4.11
N ALA A 306 -0.25 12.24 -2.98
CA ALA A 306 -0.36 13.68 -2.73
C ALA A 306 1.02 14.34 -2.54
N SER A 307 2.01 13.59 -2.05
CA SER A 307 3.41 13.99 -1.90
C SER A 307 4.19 14.13 -3.21
N ILE A 308 3.63 13.75 -4.36
CA ILE A 308 4.31 13.90 -5.65
C ILE A 308 4.60 15.39 -5.94
N THR A 309 5.88 15.73 -6.06
CA THR A 309 6.36 17.09 -6.37
C THR A 309 6.90 17.22 -7.80
N MET A 310 7.33 16.11 -8.40
CA MET A 310 7.85 16.03 -9.76
C MET A 310 7.17 14.89 -10.50
N VAL A 311 6.94 15.09 -11.80
CA VAL A 311 6.27 14.10 -12.66
C VAL A 311 7.06 13.88 -13.94
N ALA A 312 6.87 12.72 -14.57
CA ALA A 312 7.47 12.42 -15.86
C ALA A 312 7.02 13.43 -16.94
N GLY A 313 7.99 13.96 -17.68
CA GLY A 313 7.83 14.81 -18.86
C GLY A 313 7.91 14.03 -20.18
N PRO A 314 8.33 14.66 -21.28
CA PRO A 314 8.65 13.96 -22.52
C PRO A 314 9.95 13.14 -22.42
N PHE A 315 10.07 12.10 -23.25
CA PHE A 315 11.36 11.45 -23.51
C PHE A 315 12.31 12.41 -24.23
N GLN A 316 13.58 12.40 -23.84
CA GLN A 316 14.66 13.13 -24.51
C GLN A 316 15.20 12.33 -25.71
N ALA A 317 16.05 12.97 -26.53
CA ALA A 317 16.64 12.36 -27.71
C ALA A 317 17.54 11.13 -27.40
N ASP A 318 18.17 11.10 -26.22
CA ASP A 318 18.94 9.96 -25.70
C ASP A 318 18.03 8.87 -25.07
N GLY A 319 16.72 9.10 -25.07
CA GLY A 319 15.71 8.23 -24.48
C GLY A 319 15.63 8.30 -22.95
N THR A 320 16.31 9.26 -22.31
CA THR A 320 16.11 9.54 -20.89
C THR A 320 14.76 10.23 -20.66
N GLN A 321 14.21 10.04 -19.47
CA GLN A 321 12.95 10.63 -19.06
C GLN A 321 13.23 11.97 -18.38
N GLN A 322 12.76 13.08 -18.95
CA GLN A 322 12.80 14.36 -18.23
C GLN A 322 11.78 14.32 -17.09
N TYR A 323 12.11 14.95 -15.97
CA TYR A 323 11.15 15.22 -14.89
C TYR A 323 10.89 16.72 -14.80
N VAL A 324 9.62 17.06 -14.57
CA VAL A 324 9.17 18.44 -14.45
C VAL A 324 8.47 18.64 -13.12
N ALA A 325 8.70 19.80 -12.50
CA ALA A 325 7.99 20.18 -11.29
C ALA A 325 6.48 20.20 -11.53
N LEU A 326 5.71 19.67 -10.58
CA LEU A 326 4.27 19.75 -10.60
C LEU A 326 3.85 21.16 -10.14
N PRO A 327 3.07 21.94 -10.92
CA PRO A 327 2.71 23.30 -10.54
C PRO A 327 1.94 23.39 -9.20
N GLU A 328 1.20 22.33 -8.90
CA GLU A 328 0.37 22.14 -7.72
C GLU A 328 1.06 21.21 -6.70
N ALA A 329 2.39 21.19 -6.66
CA ALA A 329 3.16 20.43 -5.68
C ALA A 329 2.96 20.98 -4.25
N PRO A 330 2.91 20.12 -3.23
CA PRO A 330 2.93 20.56 -1.83
C PRO A 330 4.26 21.24 -1.49
N ASP A 331 4.22 22.22 -0.59
CA ASP A 331 5.42 22.80 0.01
C ASP A 331 6.05 21.85 1.05
N ASN A 332 7.24 22.18 1.54
CA ASN A 332 7.96 21.37 2.52
C ASN A 332 7.20 21.22 3.85
N ALA A 333 6.40 22.21 4.26
CA ALA A 333 5.63 22.14 5.50
C ALA A 333 4.51 21.10 5.38
N LEU A 334 3.80 21.10 4.25
CA LEU A 334 2.76 20.14 3.95
C LEU A 334 3.33 18.73 3.71
N LEU A 335 4.48 18.60 3.05
CA LEU A 335 5.17 17.31 2.91
C LEU A 335 5.52 16.69 4.27
N LEU A 336 6.05 17.50 5.19
CA LEU A 336 6.38 17.03 6.53
C LEU A 336 5.13 16.63 7.32
N GLU A 337 4.03 17.38 7.18
CA GLU A 337 2.73 16.99 7.73
C GLU A 337 2.23 15.67 7.14
N TYR A 338 2.39 15.43 5.83
CA TYR A 338 2.05 14.13 5.24
C TYR A 338 2.89 13.00 5.83
N VAL A 339 4.19 13.18 6.05
CA VAL A 339 5.02 12.16 6.71
C VAL A 339 4.53 11.91 8.15
N ARG A 340 4.21 12.98 8.90
CA ARG A 340 3.64 12.86 10.24
C ARG A 340 2.35 12.05 10.26
N ARG A 341 1.45 12.28 9.30
CA ARG A 341 0.19 11.53 9.19
C ARG A 341 0.42 10.06 8.90
N ARG A 342 1.39 9.72 8.03
CA ARG A 342 1.79 8.32 7.78
C ARG A 342 2.36 7.66 9.03
N LEU A 343 3.14 8.36 9.84
CA LEU A 343 3.66 7.82 11.11
C LEU A 343 2.54 7.42 12.08
N LEU A 344 1.36 8.05 11.99
CA LEU A 344 0.22 7.68 12.82
C LEU A 344 -0.49 6.41 12.34
N SER A 345 -0.49 6.12 11.03
CA SER A 345 -1.09 4.90 10.47
C SER A 345 -0.09 3.76 10.31
N ARG A 346 1.20 4.05 10.24
CA ARG A 346 2.31 3.10 10.04
C ARG A 346 3.46 3.39 11.03
N PRO A 347 3.23 3.27 12.35
CA PRO A 347 4.18 3.69 13.38
C PRO A 347 5.47 2.87 13.42
N TYR A 348 5.48 1.70 12.79
CA TYR A 348 6.62 0.78 12.79
C TYR A 348 7.47 0.84 11.51
N ASP A 349 7.16 1.76 10.58
CA ASP A 349 7.97 1.92 9.37
C ASP A 349 9.20 2.80 9.67
N PRO A 350 10.42 2.25 9.67
CA PRO A 350 11.62 3.01 10.02
C PRO A 350 11.92 4.12 9.00
N ALA A 351 11.56 3.96 7.72
CA ALA A 351 11.82 4.96 6.70
C ALA A 351 10.99 6.22 6.95
N LEU A 352 9.76 6.09 7.46
CA LEU A 352 8.93 7.25 7.82
C LEU A 352 9.53 8.06 8.97
N TRP A 353 10.15 7.40 9.95
CA TRP A 353 10.83 8.08 11.06
C TRP A 353 12.06 8.85 10.58
N SER A 354 12.90 8.24 9.74
CA SER A 354 14.03 8.94 9.11
C SER A 354 13.56 10.11 8.25
N ASN A 355 12.54 9.91 7.40
CA ASN A 355 12.00 10.98 6.55
C ASN A 355 11.44 12.15 7.37
N TYR A 356 10.83 11.87 8.53
CA TYR A 356 10.32 12.90 9.43
C TYR A 356 11.47 13.68 10.09
N ALA A 357 12.52 12.98 10.53
CA ALA A 357 13.73 13.60 11.07
C ALA A 357 14.40 14.53 10.03
N ASP A 358 14.56 14.04 8.80
CA ASP A 358 15.14 14.81 7.69
C ASP A 358 14.28 16.04 7.33
N GLY A 359 12.96 15.89 7.30
CA GLY A 359 12.07 17.02 7.01
C GLY A 359 12.09 18.09 8.09
N ILE A 360 12.26 17.74 9.38
CA ILE A 360 12.49 18.71 10.46
C ILE A 360 13.82 19.44 10.22
N ARG A 361 14.90 18.68 9.96
CA ARG A 361 16.25 19.21 9.72
C ARG A 361 16.32 20.19 8.56
N GLN A 362 15.64 19.89 7.45
CA GLN A 362 15.65 20.71 6.23
C GLN A 362 15.05 22.11 6.42
N ARG A 363 14.39 22.39 7.56
CA ARG A 363 13.97 23.74 7.91
C ARG A 363 15.14 24.67 8.24
N GLY A 364 16.29 24.11 8.63
CA GLY A 364 17.55 24.85 8.78
C GLY A 364 17.52 25.90 9.90
N ARG A 365 16.81 25.63 11.00
CA ARG A 365 16.70 26.56 12.14
C ARG A 365 17.50 26.06 13.33
N PRO A 366 18.05 26.94 14.19
CA PRO A 366 18.84 26.54 15.36
C PRO A 366 18.12 25.53 16.27
N GLU A 367 16.81 25.70 16.48
CA GLU A 367 16.01 24.79 17.29
C GLU A 367 15.93 23.36 16.73
N ASP A 368 16.22 23.17 15.44
CA ASP A 368 16.17 21.87 14.80
C ASP A 368 17.48 21.05 15.02
N PHE A 369 18.49 21.62 15.71
CA PHE A 369 19.81 20.99 15.94
C PHE A 369 19.72 19.58 16.52
N LEU A 370 18.82 19.33 17.47
CA LEU A 370 18.57 17.99 18.06
C LEU A 370 17.15 17.47 17.80
N ALA A 371 16.31 18.24 17.11
CA ALA A 371 14.88 17.94 17.02
C ALA A 371 14.56 16.64 16.27
N GLY A 372 15.45 16.21 15.36
CA GLY A 372 15.32 14.96 14.62
C GLY A 372 15.78 13.71 15.39
N ASP A 373 16.48 13.86 16.51
CA ASP A 373 17.23 12.78 17.14
C ASP A 373 16.35 11.62 17.60
N ILE A 374 15.26 11.92 18.31
CA ILE A 374 14.32 10.91 18.79
C ILE A 374 13.67 10.12 17.64
N HIS A 375 13.53 10.75 16.48
CA HIS A 375 12.97 10.11 15.29
C HIS A 375 13.99 9.18 14.65
N TYR A 376 15.26 9.57 14.57
CA TYR A 376 16.33 8.66 14.17
C TYR A 376 16.49 7.47 15.11
N GLU A 377 16.35 7.67 16.43
CA GLU A 377 16.36 6.58 17.41
C GLU A 377 15.21 5.58 17.16
N ASN A 378 13.99 6.08 16.93
CA ASN A 378 12.86 5.24 16.54
C ASN A 378 13.10 4.50 15.21
N ALA A 379 13.70 5.16 14.22
CA ALA A 379 14.05 4.53 12.95
C ALA A 379 15.00 3.35 13.16
N ALA A 380 16.06 3.52 13.97
CA ALA A 380 17.00 2.44 14.29
C ALA A 380 16.34 1.31 15.07
N TYR A 381 15.44 1.63 16.01
CA TYR A 381 14.72 0.63 16.79
C TYR A 381 13.81 -0.23 15.89
N TYR A 382 12.94 0.40 15.10
CA TYR A 382 11.98 -0.31 14.25
C TYR A 382 12.59 -0.98 13.02
N SER A 383 13.82 -0.61 12.63
CA SER A 383 14.56 -1.31 11.57
C SER A 383 15.38 -2.51 12.04
N TYR A 384 15.31 -2.87 13.33
CA TYR A 384 16.24 -3.81 13.97
C TYR A 384 17.71 -3.47 13.73
N HIS A 385 18.02 -2.17 13.78
CA HIS A 385 19.38 -1.68 13.54
C HIS A 385 19.87 -2.01 12.12
N ASP A 386 19.01 -1.81 11.11
CA ASP A 386 19.39 -1.92 9.71
C ASP A 386 20.62 -1.03 9.40
N PRO A 387 21.66 -1.55 8.72
CA PRO A 387 22.87 -0.79 8.42
C PRO A 387 22.62 0.54 7.71
N ALA A 388 21.68 0.61 6.74
CA ALA A 388 21.40 1.84 6.02
C ALA A 388 20.79 2.91 6.93
N VAL A 389 19.92 2.51 7.87
CA VAL A 389 19.38 3.43 8.88
C VAL A 389 20.48 3.90 9.83
N LEU A 390 21.31 2.98 10.34
CA LEU A 390 22.42 3.35 11.23
C LEU A 390 23.43 4.29 10.55
N THR A 391 23.72 4.10 9.26
CA THR A 391 24.57 5.02 8.49
C THR A 391 23.97 6.43 8.42
N GLN A 392 22.65 6.56 8.24
CA GLN A 392 21.99 7.88 8.29
C GLN A 392 22.20 8.56 9.64
N ILE A 393 22.07 7.82 10.75
CA ILE A 393 22.31 8.34 12.09
C ILE A 393 23.77 8.77 12.26
N VAL A 394 24.72 7.94 11.85
CA VAL A 394 26.15 8.24 11.93
C VAL A 394 26.47 9.52 11.15
N ASN A 395 25.99 9.64 9.91
CA ASN A 395 26.19 10.83 9.07
C ASN A 395 25.57 12.09 9.71
N TRP A 396 24.38 11.96 10.30
CA TRP A 396 23.76 13.06 11.02
C TRP A 396 24.59 13.54 12.21
N ARG A 397 25.13 12.59 13.00
CA ARG A 397 26.00 12.94 14.13
C ARG A 397 27.33 13.57 13.70
N ILE A 398 27.87 13.17 12.54
CA ILE A 398 29.05 13.81 11.95
C ILE A 398 28.72 15.28 11.61
N MET A 399 27.60 15.54 10.93
CA MET A 399 27.19 16.90 10.63
C MET A 399 27.02 17.76 11.89
N GLN A 400 26.40 17.23 12.94
CA GLN A 400 26.26 17.96 14.21
C GLN A 400 27.62 18.24 14.86
N TRP A 401 28.57 17.29 14.77
CA TRP A 401 29.93 17.48 15.26
C TRP A 401 30.67 18.58 14.49
N GLU A 402 30.56 18.61 13.16
CA GLU A 402 31.12 19.67 12.33
C GLU A 402 30.56 21.05 12.75
N MET A 403 29.26 21.14 13.07
CA MET A 403 28.68 22.38 13.59
C MET A 403 29.28 22.80 14.95
N VAL A 404 29.57 21.84 15.84
CA VAL A 404 30.28 22.12 17.10
C VAL A 404 31.69 22.69 16.84
N GLU A 405 32.43 22.11 15.89
CA GLU A 405 33.75 22.62 15.48
C GLU A 405 33.67 24.01 14.84
N MET A 406 32.62 24.28 14.05
CA MET A 406 32.37 25.59 13.48
C MET A 406 32.02 26.65 14.56
N ASP A 407 31.28 26.30 15.63
CA ASP A 407 31.09 27.23 16.77
C ASP A 407 32.42 27.53 17.47
N ALA A 408 33.24 26.50 17.72
CA ALA A 408 34.54 26.66 18.38
C ALA A 408 35.50 27.58 17.60
N THR A 409 35.34 27.65 16.27
CA THR A 409 36.13 28.53 15.39
C THR A 409 35.45 29.86 15.06
N GLY A 410 34.26 30.13 15.63
CA GLY A 410 33.51 31.38 15.42
C GLY A 410 32.91 31.53 14.03
N GLN A 411 32.67 30.42 13.32
CA GLN A 411 32.13 30.40 11.96
C GLN A 411 30.60 30.34 11.90
N LEU A 412 29.93 30.10 13.03
CA LEU A 412 28.47 30.04 13.10
C LEU A 412 27.82 31.37 13.49
N PRO A 413 26.59 31.64 12.98
CA PRO A 413 25.77 32.74 13.45
C PRO A 413 25.47 32.64 14.96
N PRO A 414 25.28 33.77 15.68
CA PRO A 414 25.08 33.79 17.14
C PRO A 414 23.93 32.92 17.64
N GLU A 415 22.86 32.80 16.85
CA GLU A 415 21.69 31.97 17.16
C GLU A 415 22.02 30.47 17.19
N TRP A 416 22.90 30.00 16.31
CA TRP A 416 23.37 28.62 16.29
C TRP A 416 24.40 28.36 17.39
N SER A 417 25.34 29.29 17.59
CA SER A 417 26.30 29.25 18.68
C SER A 417 25.64 29.10 20.04
N ARG A 418 24.51 29.78 20.27
CA ARG A 418 23.76 29.67 21.53
C ARG A 418 23.26 28.25 21.75
N VAL A 419 22.55 27.69 20.77
CA VAL A 419 21.98 26.33 20.89
C VAL A 419 23.06 25.29 21.12
N ILE A 420 24.18 25.40 20.41
CA ILE A 420 25.30 24.46 20.53
C ILE A 420 25.93 24.53 21.93
N ARG A 421 26.15 25.74 22.47
CA ARG A 421 26.74 25.90 23.82
C ARG A 421 25.81 25.48 24.94
N ASP A 422 24.50 25.60 24.73
CA ASP A 422 23.49 25.12 25.66
C ASP A 422 23.28 23.59 25.58
N THR A 423 23.91 22.92 24.60
CA THR A 423 23.83 21.46 24.40
C THR A 423 25.01 20.75 25.07
N ASP A 424 24.72 19.70 25.85
CA ASP A 424 25.74 18.73 26.27
C ASP A 424 26.19 17.89 25.05
N THR A 425 27.29 18.28 24.42
CA THR A 425 27.80 17.65 23.19
C THR A 425 28.23 16.20 23.39
N ASP A 426 28.71 15.87 24.59
CA ASP A 426 29.14 14.50 24.91
C ASP A 426 27.93 13.59 24.95
N TYR A 427 26.87 14.02 25.63
CA TYR A 427 25.64 13.26 25.78
C TYR A 427 24.80 13.21 24.50
N HIS A 428 24.63 14.34 23.80
CA HIS A 428 23.71 14.45 22.68
C HIS A 428 24.34 14.15 21.31
N VAL A 429 25.66 14.29 21.14
CA VAL A 429 26.32 14.11 19.84
C VAL A 429 27.30 12.92 19.87
N LEU A 430 28.34 12.98 20.72
CA LEU A 430 29.43 11.99 20.70
C LEU A 430 28.99 10.60 21.17
N CYS A 431 28.26 10.49 22.27
CA CYS A 431 27.79 9.20 22.78
C CYS A 431 26.86 8.48 21.78
N PRO A 432 25.83 9.14 21.21
CA PRO A 432 25.00 8.56 20.16
C PRO A 432 25.77 8.18 18.90
N PHE A 433 26.75 9.00 18.46
CA PHE A 433 27.63 8.65 17.34
C PHE A 433 28.36 7.33 17.60
N LEU A 434 29.05 7.22 18.74
CA LEU A 434 29.81 6.02 19.10
C LEU A 434 28.90 4.79 19.22
N ARG A 435 27.69 4.96 19.76
CA ARG A 435 26.70 3.87 19.88
C ARG A 435 26.24 3.40 18.50
N ALA A 436 25.80 4.30 17.63
CA ALA A 436 25.34 3.98 16.29
C ALA A 436 26.45 3.35 15.45
N HIS A 437 27.66 3.91 15.49
CA HIS A 437 28.82 3.38 14.77
C HIS A 437 29.23 1.97 15.26
N ARG A 438 29.22 1.72 16.58
CA ARG A 438 29.50 0.38 17.12
C ARG A 438 28.44 -0.64 16.71
N LEU A 439 27.16 -0.27 16.74
CA LEU A 439 26.08 -1.12 16.26
C LEU A 439 26.21 -1.42 14.77
N LEU A 440 26.52 -0.41 13.95
CA LEU A 440 26.71 -0.56 12.51
C LEU A 440 27.82 -1.56 12.23
N ARG A 441 28.98 -1.37 12.88
CA ARG A 441 30.10 -2.32 12.78
C ARG A 441 29.71 -3.74 13.18
N ALA A 442 29.02 -3.91 14.31
CA ALA A 442 28.59 -5.22 14.76
C ALA A 442 27.66 -5.90 13.74
N ARG A 443 26.68 -5.18 13.17
CA ARG A 443 25.76 -5.72 12.15
C ARG A 443 26.50 -6.12 10.88
N CYS A 444 27.41 -5.26 10.39
CA CYS A 444 28.22 -5.54 9.22
C CYS A 444 29.24 -6.69 9.44
N GLU A 445 29.65 -6.96 10.68
CA GLU A 445 30.54 -8.08 11.04
C GLU A 445 29.78 -9.43 11.15
N THR A 446 28.48 -9.42 11.44
CA THR A 446 27.70 -10.64 11.77
C THR A 446 26.83 -11.22 10.64
N GLU A 447 26.57 -10.50 9.56
CA GLU A 447 25.60 -10.92 8.53
C GLU A 447 26.21 -11.10 7.13
N GLU A 448 25.55 -11.93 6.31
CA GLU A 448 25.62 -12.07 4.85
C GLU A 448 25.49 -10.74 4.04
N HIS A 449 25.56 -9.59 4.70
CA HIS A 449 25.36 -8.24 4.15
C HIS A 449 26.64 -7.53 3.75
N THR A 450 27.72 -8.26 3.45
CA THR A 450 28.91 -7.69 2.81
C THR A 450 28.62 -7.06 1.44
N SER A 451 27.42 -7.30 0.88
CA SER A 451 26.90 -6.67 -0.33
C SER A 451 26.06 -5.41 -0.09
N SER A 452 25.75 -5.05 1.17
CA SER A 452 25.07 -3.80 1.47
C SER A 452 26.04 -2.63 1.27
N PRO A 453 25.71 -1.60 0.47
CA PRO A 453 26.55 -0.41 0.31
C PRO A 453 26.87 0.27 1.65
N ALA A 454 25.98 0.14 2.64
CA ALA A 454 26.15 0.70 3.98
C ALA A 454 27.18 -0.03 4.86
N CYS A 455 27.68 -1.20 4.42
CA CYS A 455 28.73 -1.97 5.09
C CYS A 455 30.07 -1.92 4.36
N ASN A 456 30.17 -1.17 3.25
CA ASN A 456 31.40 -1.05 2.48
C ASN A 456 32.23 0.14 2.98
N PRO A 457 33.43 -0.08 3.55
CA PRO A 457 34.27 0.98 4.11
C PRO A 457 34.64 2.07 3.09
N GLU A 458 34.72 1.72 1.81
CA GLU A 458 35.12 2.62 0.72
C GLU A 458 34.02 3.61 0.33
N ASP A 459 32.74 3.28 0.59
CA ASP A 459 31.58 4.15 0.30
C ASP A 459 31.32 5.17 1.43
N HIS A 460 32.05 5.07 2.54
CA HIS A 460 31.97 6.00 3.69
C HIS A 460 32.96 7.17 3.61
N VAL A 461 33.69 7.31 2.50
CA VAL A 461 34.46 8.52 2.21
C VAL A 461 33.50 9.56 1.63
N VAL A 462 32.93 10.34 2.55
CA VAL A 462 32.23 11.62 2.39
C VAL A 462 32.37 12.23 0.98
N ALA A 463 31.29 12.20 0.20
CA ALA A 463 31.04 13.19 -0.83
C ALA A 463 30.62 14.48 -0.11
N GLY A 464 31.63 15.30 0.23
CA GLY A 464 31.52 16.62 0.82
C GLY A 464 32.60 17.51 0.24
#